data_AF-V9II84-F1
#
_entry.id   AF-V9II84-F1
#
_cell.length_a   1.000
_cell.length_b   1.000
_cell.length_c   1.000
_cell.angle_alpha   90.00
_cell.angle_beta   90.00
_cell.angle_gamma   90.00
#
_symmetry.space_group_name_H-M   'P 1'
#
loop_
_entity.id
_entity.type
_entity.pdbx_description
1 polymer ?
#
loop_
_entity_poly.entity_id
_entity_poly.type
_entity_poly.pdbx_seq_one_letter_code
_entity_poly.pdbx_strand_id
1 'polypeptide(L)'
;MDAILSSNTAWEKLSTTDIDDMKVTECADAFLTFLSTISDRYKHLPQPGHRLQFLELQLELIDDWRVRLLQLLHENYEDPLTSLMPCILNTLYYVATVLEEWGVTVHFLQLYFFKKTI
;
A
#
# COMPACT_ATOMS: atom_id res chain seq x y z
N MET A 1 5.68 -3.41 -9.29
CA MET A 1 4.69 -4.17 -8.52
C MET A 1 5.04 -5.65 -8.48
N ASP A 2 5.20 -6.30 -9.64
CA ASP A 2 5.55 -7.73 -9.69
C ASP A 2 6.80 -8.08 -8.88
N ALA A 3 7.85 -7.26 -8.93
CA ALA A 3 9.06 -7.47 -8.14
C ALA A 3 8.83 -7.53 -6.61
N ILE A 4 7.84 -6.79 -6.08
CA ILE A 4 7.49 -6.82 -4.64
C ILE A 4 6.76 -8.12 -4.32
N LEU A 5 5.84 -8.53 -5.19
CA LEU A 5 4.96 -9.69 -4.97
C LEU A 5 5.62 -11.02 -5.31
N SER A 6 6.64 -11.02 -6.18
CA SER A 6 7.42 -12.19 -6.57
C SER A 6 8.69 -12.37 -5.74
N SER A 7 8.94 -11.52 -4.72
CA SER A 7 10.04 -11.74 -3.78
C SER A 7 9.81 -13.07 -3.04
N ASN A 8 10.86 -13.87 -2.87
CA ASN A 8 10.77 -15.15 -2.17
C ASN A 8 10.29 -14.98 -0.72
N THR A 9 10.55 -13.80 -0.14
CA THR A 9 10.24 -13.44 1.24
C THR A 9 9.03 -12.49 1.33
N ALA A 10 8.33 -12.21 0.21
CA ALA A 10 7.22 -11.25 0.14
C ALA A 10 6.14 -11.47 1.21
N TRP A 11 5.87 -12.73 1.57
CA TRP A 11 4.83 -13.12 2.53
C TRP A 11 5.38 -13.51 3.89
N GLU A 12 6.70 -13.44 4.07
CA GLU A 12 7.31 -13.62 5.38
C GLU A 12 7.01 -12.42 6.27
N LYS A 13 6.79 -12.70 7.55
CA LYS A 13 6.60 -11.65 8.55
C LYS A 13 7.94 -11.02 8.85
N LEU A 14 7.99 -9.70 8.85
CA LEU A 14 9.16 -8.98 9.30
C LEU A 14 9.36 -9.27 10.78
N SER A 15 10.58 -9.68 11.14
CA SER A 15 10.97 -9.88 12.53
C SER A 15 11.28 -8.52 13.15
N THR A 16 10.26 -7.69 13.36
CA THR A 16 10.41 -6.47 14.13
C THR A 16 10.47 -6.84 15.61
N THR A 17 11.57 -6.48 16.28
CA THR A 17 11.84 -6.80 17.68
C THR A 17 10.87 -6.15 18.67
N ASP A 18 9.94 -5.31 18.22
CA ASP A 18 9.04 -4.57 19.10
C ASP A 18 7.61 -4.51 18.54
N ILE A 19 6.67 -5.10 19.29
CA ILE A 19 5.31 -4.60 19.56
C ILE A 19 4.44 -4.22 18.33
N ASP A 20 4.56 -4.89 17.18
CA ASP A 20 3.57 -4.74 16.11
C ASP A 20 2.62 -5.96 16.08
N ASP A 21 1.43 -5.77 16.65
CA ASP A 21 0.38 -6.79 16.70
C ASP A 21 -0.07 -7.23 15.29
N MET A 22 0.16 -6.41 14.25
CA MET A 22 -0.38 -6.66 12.91
C MET A 22 0.43 -7.65 12.05
N LYS A 23 1.54 -8.24 12.54
CA LYS A 23 2.32 -9.27 11.81
C LYS A 23 2.63 -8.85 10.37
N VAL A 24 3.25 -7.69 10.21
CA VAL A 24 3.53 -7.06 8.91
C VAL A 24 4.37 -7.98 8.02
N THR A 25 3.91 -8.19 6.78
CA THR A 25 4.63 -8.93 5.74
C THR A 25 5.61 -8.01 4.99
N GLU A 26 6.71 -8.54 4.45
CA GLU A 26 7.61 -7.78 3.58
C GLU A 26 6.89 -7.06 2.42
N CYS A 27 5.91 -7.71 1.78
CA CYS A 27 5.13 -7.11 0.72
C CYS A 27 4.42 -5.82 1.15
N ALA A 28 3.85 -5.83 2.36
CA ALA A 28 3.12 -4.68 2.90
C ALA A 28 4.07 -3.51 3.13
N ASP A 29 5.19 -3.77 3.80
CA ASP A 29 6.22 -2.79 4.11
C ASP A 29 6.87 -2.20 2.85
N ALA A 30 7.25 -3.06 1.89
CA ALA A 30 7.84 -2.63 0.64
C ALA A 30 6.86 -1.77 -0.18
N PHE A 31 5.57 -2.14 -0.20
CA PHE A 31 4.55 -1.37 -0.90
C PHE A 31 4.29 0.00 -0.26
N LEU A 32 4.17 0.06 1.07
CA LEU A 32 4.00 1.32 1.80
C LEU A 32 5.23 2.21 1.73
N THR A 33 6.43 1.64 1.78
CA THR A 33 7.69 2.35 1.57
C THR A 33 7.75 2.95 0.16
N PHE A 34 7.33 2.19 -0.85
CA PHE A 34 7.25 2.67 -2.23
C PHE A 34 6.28 3.86 -2.37
N LEU A 35 5.08 3.76 -1.80
CA LEU A 35 4.12 4.87 -1.79
C LEU A 35 4.64 6.09 -1.03
N SER A 36 5.22 5.89 0.16
CA SER A 36 5.84 6.96 0.97
C SER A 36 6.92 7.69 0.19
N THR A 37 7.78 6.93 -0.51
CA THR A 37 8.85 7.52 -1.33
C THR A 37 8.29 8.34 -2.49
N ILE A 38 7.17 7.93 -3.10
CA ILE A 38 6.49 8.75 -4.12
C ILE A 38 5.97 10.05 -3.47
N SER A 39 5.25 9.96 -2.35
CA SER A 39 4.73 11.10 -1.58
C SER A 39 5.83 12.10 -1.22
N ASP A 40 6.95 11.60 -0.70
CA ASP A 40 8.08 12.41 -0.30
C ASP A 40 8.73 13.15 -1.47
N ARG A 41 8.66 12.62 -2.68
CA ARG A 41 9.17 13.32 -3.86
C ARG A 41 8.20 14.39 -4.33
N TYR A 42 6.92 14.08 -4.53
CA TYR A 42 6.01 15.06 -5.13
C TYR A 42 5.53 16.14 -4.16
N LYS A 43 5.56 15.91 -2.83
CA LYS A 43 5.14 16.93 -1.84
C LYS A 43 5.90 18.26 -1.97
N HIS A 44 7.12 18.20 -2.50
CA HIS A 44 7.97 19.37 -2.71
C HIS A 44 7.74 20.10 -4.05
N LEU A 45 6.90 19.57 -4.95
CA LEU A 45 6.63 20.22 -6.23
C LEU A 45 5.94 21.56 -6.01
N PRO A 46 6.29 22.63 -6.75
CA PRO A 46 5.76 23.96 -6.48
C PRO A 46 4.28 24.12 -6.85
N GLN A 47 3.80 23.39 -7.85
CA GLN A 47 2.43 23.52 -8.38
C GLN A 47 1.51 22.45 -7.78
N PRO A 48 0.38 22.82 -7.14
CA PRO A 48 -0.58 21.86 -6.57
C PRO A 48 -1.14 20.90 -7.63
N GLY A 49 -1.34 21.35 -8.86
CA GLY A 49 -1.83 20.49 -9.96
C GLY A 49 -0.90 19.31 -10.25
N HIS A 50 0.42 19.52 -10.27
CA HIS A 50 1.37 18.40 -10.44
C HIS A 50 1.36 17.44 -9.25
N ARG A 51 1.17 17.95 -8.02
CA ARG A 51 1.01 17.09 -6.84
C ARG A 51 -0.22 16.20 -6.97
N LEU A 52 -1.33 16.74 -7.48
CA LEU A 52 -2.56 15.98 -7.73
C LEU A 52 -2.37 14.90 -8.79
N GLN A 53 -1.65 15.18 -9.88
CA GLN A 53 -1.33 14.16 -10.89
C GLN A 53 -0.54 12.99 -10.29
N PHE A 54 0.44 13.26 -9.43
CA PHE A 54 1.17 12.19 -8.74
C PHE A 54 0.33 11.45 -7.69
N LEU A 55 -0.59 12.14 -7.02
CA LEU A 55 -1.57 11.50 -6.14
C LEU A 55 -2.49 10.55 -6.93
N GLU A 56 -2.94 10.95 -8.12
CA GLU A 56 -3.75 10.11 -9.00
C GLU A 56 -2.98 8.86 -9.43
N LEU A 57 -1.72 9.01 -9.83
CA LEU A 57 -0.83 7.87 -10.10
C LEU A 57 -0.67 6.96 -8.88
N GLN A 58 -0.54 7.49 -7.66
CA GLN A 58 -0.49 6.67 -6.45
C GLN A 58 -1.77 5.87 -6.23
N LEU A 59 -2.94 6.47 -6.49
CA LEU A 59 -4.23 5.78 -6.38
C LEU A 59 -4.36 4.67 -7.43
N GLU A 60 -3.91 4.89 -8.66
CA GLU A 60 -3.83 3.86 -9.70
C GLU A 60 -2.93 2.70 -9.27
N LEU A 61 -1.76 2.98 -8.71
CA LEU A 61 -0.84 1.96 -8.18
C LEU A 61 -1.44 1.14 -7.03
N ILE A 62 -2.29 1.74 -6.20
CA ILE A 62 -3.03 1.03 -5.15
C ILE A 62 -4.08 0.10 -5.75
N ASP A 63 -4.79 0.55 -6.79
CA ASP A 63 -5.79 -0.27 -7.46
C ASP A 63 -5.16 -1.47 -8.18
N ASP A 64 -4.08 -1.24 -8.93
CA ASP A 64 -3.32 -2.30 -9.59
C ASP A 64 -2.82 -3.34 -8.57
N TRP A 65 -2.36 -2.89 -7.40
CA TRP A 65 -1.87 -3.77 -6.34
C TRP A 65 -2.99 -4.63 -5.77
N ARG A 66 -4.16 -4.01 -5.50
CA ARG A 66 -5.36 -4.72 -5.07
C ARG A 66 -5.78 -5.78 -6.09
N VAL A 67 -5.77 -5.46 -7.38
CA VAL A 67 -6.10 -6.42 -8.44
C VAL A 67 -5.10 -7.58 -8.46
N ARG A 68 -3.81 -7.30 -8.31
CA ARG A 68 -2.78 -8.36 -8.30
C ARG A 68 -2.88 -9.26 -7.06
N LEU A 69 -3.20 -8.72 -5.88
CA LEU A 69 -3.50 -9.52 -4.70
C LEU A 69 -4.70 -10.47 -4.92
N LEU A 70 -5.75 -9.97 -5.56
CA LEU A 70 -6.93 -10.78 -5.89
C LEU A 70 -6.59 -11.91 -6.87
N GLN A 71 -5.73 -11.66 -7.84
CA GLN A 71 -5.25 -12.70 -8.76
C GLN A 71 -4.46 -13.78 -8.00
N LEU A 72 -3.51 -13.38 -7.13
CA LEU A 72 -2.71 -14.31 -6.34
C LEU A 72 -3.55 -15.18 -5.40
N LEU A 73 -4.63 -14.61 -4.85
CA LEU A 73 -5.58 -15.33 -4.02
C LEU A 73 -6.29 -16.45 -4.82
N HIS A 74 -6.64 -16.19 -6.08
CA HIS A 74 -7.29 -17.19 -6.95
C HIS A 74 -6.32 -18.21 -7.55
N GLU A 75 -5.06 -17.84 -7.80
CA GLU A 75 -4.03 -18.74 -8.33
C GLU A 75 -3.71 -19.90 -7.37
N ASN A 76 -3.88 -19.71 -6.06
CA ASN A 76 -3.51 -20.66 -5.00
C ASN A 76 -4.71 -21.11 -4.15
N TYR A 77 -5.84 -21.45 -4.80
CA TYR A 77 -7.05 -21.89 -4.10
C TYR A 77 -6.89 -23.30 -3.52
N GLU A 78 -6.12 -23.40 -2.43
CA GLU A 78 -6.01 -24.56 -1.55
C GLU A 78 -6.87 -24.37 -0.28
N ASP A 79 -6.62 -25.18 0.75
CA ASP A 79 -7.24 -24.98 2.06
C ASP A 79 -7.02 -23.52 2.55
N PRO A 80 -8.10 -22.78 2.89
CA PRO A 80 -8.01 -21.36 3.23
C PRO A 80 -7.10 -21.02 4.42
N LEU A 81 -6.84 -21.98 5.31
CA LEU A 81 -6.06 -21.76 6.52
C LEU A 81 -4.57 -22.04 6.33
N THR A 82 -4.22 -22.94 5.41
CA THR A 82 -2.82 -23.29 5.11
C THR A 82 -2.25 -22.63 3.86
N SER A 83 -3.10 -22.03 3.03
CA SER A 83 -2.70 -21.29 1.83
C SER A 83 -2.11 -19.90 2.15
N LEU A 84 -1.75 -19.14 1.10
CA LEU A 84 -1.32 -17.74 1.23
C LEU A 84 -2.44 -16.79 1.68
N MET A 85 -3.70 -17.24 1.69
CA MET A 85 -4.87 -16.41 1.96
C MET A 85 -4.77 -15.63 3.28
N PRO A 86 -4.40 -16.20 4.44
CA PRO A 86 -4.28 -15.45 5.68
C PRO A 86 -3.19 -14.37 5.61
N CYS A 87 -2.08 -14.63 4.91
CA CYS A 87 -1.02 -13.64 4.72
C CYS A 87 -1.52 -12.47 3.88
N ILE A 88 -2.14 -12.74 2.72
CA ILE A 88 -2.71 -11.70 1.84
C ILE A 88 -3.74 -10.84 2.58
N LEU A 89 -4.63 -11.46 3.37
CA LEU A 89 -5.64 -10.73 4.13
C LEU A 89 -5.04 -9.83 5.22
N ASN A 90 -4.02 -10.33 5.94
CA ASN A 90 -3.31 -9.51 6.94
C ASN A 90 -2.56 -8.34 6.27
N THR A 91 -1.87 -8.60 5.17
CA THR A 91 -1.21 -7.58 4.35
C THR A 91 -2.21 -6.50 3.90
N LEU A 92 -3.36 -6.90 3.37
CA LEU A 92 -4.39 -5.98 2.91
C LEU A 92 -4.94 -5.13 4.06
N TYR A 93 -5.24 -5.76 5.20
CA TYR A 93 -5.76 -5.07 6.37
C TYR A 93 -4.78 -4.04 6.94
N TYR A 94 -3.50 -4.41 7.04
CA TYR A 94 -2.45 -3.50 7.50
C TYR A 94 -2.30 -2.29 6.56
N VAL A 95 -2.16 -2.54 5.25
CA VAL A 95 -2.03 -1.45 4.26
C VAL A 95 -3.25 -0.54 4.27
N ALA A 96 -4.47 -1.09 4.36
CA ALA A 96 -5.69 -0.30 4.44
C ALA A 96 -5.71 0.60 5.69
N THR A 97 -5.31 0.07 6.84
CA THR A 97 -5.23 0.83 8.10
C THR A 97 -4.25 1.99 7.99
N VAL A 98 -3.05 1.75 7.47
CA VAL A 98 -2.04 2.81 7.25
C VAL A 98 -2.53 3.87 6.26
N LEU A 99 -3.20 3.47 5.18
CA LEU A 99 -3.75 4.41 4.20
C LEU A 99 -4.89 5.26 4.78
N GLU A 100 -5.71 4.70 5.67
CA GLU A 100 -6.74 5.46 6.40
C GLU A 100 -6.11 6.51 7.31
N GLU A 101 -5.05 6.16 8.04
CA GLU A 101 -4.27 7.11 8.83
C GLU A 101 -3.61 8.20 7.96
N TRP A 102 -3.11 7.85 6.78
CA TRP A 102 -2.56 8.83 5.83
C TRP A 102 -3.63 9.81 5.36
N GLY A 103 -4.85 9.33 5.11
CA GLY A 103 -5.98 10.14 4.63
C GLY A 103 -6.35 11.31 5.55
N VAL A 104 -6.04 11.21 6.84
CA VAL A 104 -6.30 12.27 7.83
C VAL A 104 -5.09 13.19 8.08
N THR A 105 -3.96 12.97 7.42
CA THR A 105 -2.80 13.86 7.54
C THR A 105 -3.01 15.17 6.78
N VAL A 106 -2.36 16.24 7.24
CA VAL A 106 -2.46 17.58 6.64
C VAL A 106 -2.15 17.58 5.14
N HIS A 107 -1.13 16.81 4.72
CA HIS A 107 -0.72 16.73 3.32
C HIS A 107 -1.86 16.23 2.41
N PHE A 108 -2.46 15.08 2.74
CA PHE A 108 -3.53 14.51 1.92
C PHE A 108 -4.84 15.31 2.03
N LEU A 109 -5.16 15.88 3.20
CA LEU A 109 -6.31 16.76 3.38
C LEU A 109 -6.21 18.03 2.53
N GLN A 110 -5.02 18.64 2.43
CA GLN A 110 -4.78 19.80 1.58
C GLN A 110 -5.01 19.44 0.10
N LEU A 111 -4.44 18.33 -0.37
CA LEU A 111 -4.65 17.86 -1.75
C LEU A 111 -6.12 17.59 -2.05
N TYR A 112 -6.84 16.96 -1.12
CA TYR A 112 -8.27 16.73 -1.26
C TYR A 112 -9.06 18.04 -1.40
N PHE A 113 -8.75 19.04 -0.57
CA PHE A 113 -9.38 20.36 -0.65
C PHE A 113 -9.08 21.06 -1.99
N PHE A 114 -7.82 21.03 -2.44
CA PHE A 114 -7.44 21.58 -3.74
C PHE A 114 -8.19 20.89 -4.89
N LYS A 115 -8.31 19.56 -4.87
CA LYS A 115 -9.06 18.81 -5.89
C LYS A 115 -10.54 19.18 -5.94
N LYS A 116 -11.16 19.52 -4.80
CA LYS A 116 -12.56 19.92 -4.74
C LYS A 116 -12.85 21.35 -5.21
N THR A 117 -11.83 22.20 -5.21
CA THR A 117 -11.98 23.64 -5.48
C THR A 117 -11.71 23.99 -6.95
N ILE A 118 -11.12 23.06 -7.71
CA ILE A 118 -10.88 23.12 -9.15
C ILE A 118 -12.06 22.42 -9.85
#